data_AF-A0A517YM89-F1
#
_entry.id   AF-A0A517YM89-F1
#
_cell.length_a   1.000
_cell.length_b   1.000
_cell.length_c   1.000
_cell.angle_alpha   90.00
_cell.angle_beta   90.00
_cell.angle_gamma   90.00
#
_symmetry.space_group_name_H-M   'P 1'
#
loop_
_entity.id
_entity.type
_entity.pdbx_description
1 polymer ?
#
loop_
_entity_poly.entity_id
_entity_poly.type
_entity_poly.pdbx_seq_one_letter_code
_entity_poly.pdbx_strand_id
1 'polypeptide(L)'
;MGPINRSRNTEKKNLVLPPNPKSSPLSSAASQQPYGGSTKTGRSHQSHVQTTQEATSRDRKSSEMVSAFEAWPVATEETTNAAVRLIRVGDNTRLLVPFTAGVVQVETHWPDIAKLRGSVQCNGSGCLLCRVGIKVTLQSLLPIYDVTVRNVGVLEIRPDSRPGALLPQVREMLKHFMSRKNPLVVTVQKTAAYDYSLNWVPLPPGADDGASSIRIFGERFEKGELDIASVYQRITNELLATYPEIAASMNVLGVQI
;
A
#
# COMPACT_ATOMS: atom_id res chain seq x y z
N MET A 1 5.77 -60.42 10.45
CA MET A 1 6.13 -59.92 11.80
C MET A 1 7.61 -59.57 11.80
N GLY A 2 7.93 -58.32 12.12
CA GLY A 2 9.28 -57.75 12.15
C GLY A 2 9.19 -56.23 11.96
N PRO A 3 9.47 -55.39 12.97
CA PRO A 3 9.22 -53.96 12.88
C PRO A 3 10.44 -53.21 12.34
N ILE A 4 10.23 -52.39 11.30
CA ILE A 4 11.22 -51.40 10.86
C ILE A 4 10.88 -50.07 11.52
N ASN A 5 11.68 -49.74 12.53
CA ASN A 5 11.69 -48.50 13.27
C ASN A 5 12.49 -47.44 12.46
N ARG A 6 11.87 -46.33 12.08
CA ARG A 6 12.59 -45.16 11.53
C ARG A 6 12.05 -43.87 12.14
N SER A 7 12.58 -43.53 13.30
CA SER A 7 12.64 -42.16 13.82
C SER A 7 13.55 -41.32 12.92
N ARG A 8 13.10 -40.14 12.49
CA ARG A 8 14.00 -39.07 12.02
C ARG A 8 13.69 -37.76 12.72
N ASN A 9 14.77 -37.23 13.27
CA ASN A 9 14.91 -36.01 14.03
C ASN A 9 14.40 -34.77 13.28
N THR A 10 13.74 -33.92 14.06
CA THR A 10 13.55 -32.49 13.83
C THR A 10 14.86 -31.75 14.10
N GLU A 11 15.54 -31.28 13.06
CA GLU A 11 16.57 -30.24 13.19
C GLU A 11 15.96 -28.86 12.90
N LYS A 12 15.78 -28.08 13.98
CA LYS A 12 15.56 -26.63 13.93
C LYS A 12 16.86 -25.96 13.48
N LYS A 13 16.91 -25.47 12.25
CA LYS A 13 17.95 -24.52 11.81
C LYS A 13 17.47 -23.10 12.07
N ASN A 14 18.05 -22.49 13.11
CA ASN A 14 17.98 -21.06 13.36
C ASN A 14 18.67 -20.32 12.20
N LEU A 15 17.92 -19.51 11.45
CA LEU A 15 18.50 -18.53 10.53
C LEU A 15 19.09 -17.37 11.35
N VAL A 16 20.42 -17.28 11.32
CA VAL A 16 21.18 -16.12 11.81
C VAL A 16 21.20 -15.08 10.69
N LEU A 17 20.66 -13.90 10.94
CA LEU A 17 20.78 -12.74 10.06
C LEU A 17 22.22 -12.18 10.10
N PRO A 18 22.79 -11.75 8.96
CA PRO A 18 24.08 -11.07 8.97
C PRO A 18 23.97 -9.64 9.54
N PRO A 19 25.03 -9.14 10.22
CA PRO A 19 25.04 -7.81 10.82
C PRO A 19 25.20 -6.67 9.79
N ASN A 20 24.55 -5.56 10.13
CA ASN A 20 24.52 -4.29 9.43
C ASN A 20 25.90 -3.57 9.46
N PRO A 21 26.50 -3.14 8.32
CA PRO A 21 27.72 -2.36 8.35
C PRO A 21 27.44 -0.90 8.73
N LYS A 22 28.13 -0.49 9.80
CA LYS A 22 28.11 0.82 10.43
C LYS A 22 28.46 1.97 9.49
N SER A 23 27.76 3.07 9.74
CA SER A 23 28.09 4.48 9.50
C SER A 23 29.58 4.85 9.63
N SER A 24 30.02 5.80 8.81
CA SER A 24 31.06 6.77 9.21
C SER A 24 30.77 8.16 8.63
N PRO A 25 31.08 9.23 9.39
CA PRO A 25 30.70 10.61 9.10
C PRO A 25 31.79 11.37 8.36
N LEU A 26 31.42 12.45 7.67
CA LEU A 26 32.36 13.50 7.27
C LEU A 26 31.77 14.88 7.54
N SER A 27 32.64 15.73 8.04
CA SER A 27 32.41 16.94 8.79
C SER A 27 32.73 18.20 7.98
N SER A 28 32.02 19.29 8.33
CA SER A 28 32.49 20.69 8.53
C SER A 28 33.09 21.52 7.37
N ALA A 29 32.48 22.70 7.12
CA ALA A 29 33.06 24.07 7.14
C ALA A 29 32.08 25.05 6.42
N ALA A 30 31.41 26.01 7.07
CA ALA A 30 31.87 27.32 7.58
C ALA A 30 32.28 28.36 6.50
N SER A 31 31.48 29.42 6.33
CA SER A 31 31.85 30.85 6.07
C SER A 31 30.57 31.69 5.84
N GLN A 32 30.17 32.55 6.78
CA GLN A 32 30.43 33.99 6.89
C GLN A 32 29.62 34.90 5.92
N GLN A 33 28.81 35.78 6.51
CA GLN A 33 28.09 36.97 6.00
C GLN A 33 29.10 38.10 5.56
N PRO A 34 28.77 39.40 5.26
CA PRO A 34 27.53 40.20 5.48
C PRO A 34 27.18 41.37 4.50
N TYR A 35 26.21 42.20 4.92
CA TYR A 35 25.79 43.57 4.48
C TYR A 35 24.77 43.67 3.32
N GLY A 36 23.74 44.52 3.31
CA GLY A 36 23.26 45.57 4.23
C GLY A 36 22.11 46.40 3.59
N GLY A 37 21.43 47.26 4.37
CA GLY A 37 20.58 48.40 3.92
C GLY A 37 19.05 48.14 3.90
N SER A 38 18.21 48.62 4.83
CA SER A 38 17.62 50.00 5.00
C SER A 38 16.83 50.49 3.77
N THR A 39 15.60 51.02 3.79
CA THR A 39 14.86 51.89 4.73
C THR A 39 13.38 52.07 4.29
N LYS A 40 12.48 52.37 5.26
CA LYS A 40 11.32 53.35 5.22
C LYS A 40 10.15 53.09 4.23
N THR A 41 8.89 53.52 4.38
CA THR A 41 8.01 54.22 5.35
C THR A 41 6.59 54.30 4.73
N GLY A 42 5.52 54.40 5.54
CA GLY A 42 4.20 54.97 5.17
C GLY A 42 3.01 54.08 5.58
N ARG A 43 2.23 54.38 6.66
CA ARG A 43 1.03 55.26 6.73
C ARG A 43 0.04 55.03 5.56
N SER A 44 -1.28 54.90 5.72
CA SER A 44 -2.23 55.02 6.85
C SER A 44 -3.64 54.56 6.39
N HIS A 45 -4.59 54.60 7.32
CA HIS A 45 -6.07 54.67 7.20
C HIS A 45 -6.95 53.41 7.26
N GLN A 46 -7.74 53.43 8.35
CA GLN A 46 -8.99 52.75 8.66
C GLN A 46 -10.11 53.09 7.66
N SER A 47 -11.06 52.18 7.41
CA SER A 47 -12.41 52.22 8.03
C SER A 47 -13.42 51.34 7.27
N HIS A 48 -14.32 50.77 8.09
CA HIS A 48 -15.50 49.95 7.82
C HIS A 48 -16.41 50.39 6.66
N VAL A 49 -17.00 49.41 5.93
CA VAL A 49 -18.45 49.34 5.64
C VAL A 49 -18.88 47.86 5.51
N GLN A 50 -19.91 47.46 6.26
CA GLN A 50 -20.69 46.22 6.07
C GLN A 50 -21.66 46.39 4.91
N THR A 51 -21.84 45.37 4.06
CA THR A 51 -23.12 45.14 3.38
C THR A 51 -23.32 43.66 3.12
N THR A 52 -24.26 43.07 3.84
CA THR A 52 -24.96 41.82 3.54
C THR A 52 -25.70 41.97 2.21
N GLN A 53 -25.54 41.03 1.27
CA GLN A 53 -26.58 40.73 0.29
C GLN A 53 -26.74 39.23 0.03
N GLU A 54 -28.01 38.90 -0.15
CA GLU A 54 -28.68 37.62 -0.14
C GLU A 54 -28.29 36.68 -1.29
N ALA A 55 -28.61 35.42 -1.03
CA ALA A 55 -28.70 34.35 -2.01
C ALA A 55 -29.63 34.73 -3.19
N THR A 56 -29.08 34.68 -4.40
CA THR A 56 -29.80 34.41 -5.63
C THR A 56 -29.02 33.32 -6.37
N SER A 57 -29.60 32.13 -6.45
CA SER A 57 -30.30 31.61 -7.63
C SER A 57 -29.33 31.06 -8.69
N ARG A 58 -29.59 29.80 -9.06
CA ARG A 58 -28.82 28.98 -9.99
C ARG A 58 -28.82 29.63 -11.37
N ASP A 59 -27.63 29.97 -11.84
CA ASP A 59 -27.34 30.04 -13.26
C ASP A 59 -25.87 29.65 -13.48
N ARG A 60 -25.61 28.34 -13.54
CA ARG A 60 -24.28 27.83 -13.91
C ARG A 60 -24.13 28.01 -15.43
N LYS A 61 -23.55 29.13 -15.84
CA LYS A 61 -22.92 29.26 -17.16
C LYS A 61 -21.82 28.21 -17.26
N SER A 62 -22.14 27.08 -17.87
CA SER A 62 -21.19 26.03 -18.21
C SER A 62 -20.41 26.45 -19.45
N SER A 63 -19.33 27.22 -19.26
CA SER A 63 -18.12 27.28 -20.10
C SER A 63 -17.34 28.56 -19.78
N GLU A 64 -16.67 28.58 -18.63
CA GLU A 64 -15.60 29.54 -18.40
C GLU A 64 -14.27 28.82 -18.61
N MET A 65 -13.40 29.37 -19.43
CA MET A 65 -12.09 28.81 -19.74
C MET A 65 -11.17 29.11 -18.55
N VAL A 66 -11.12 28.18 -17.59
CA VAL A 66 -10.22 28.26 -16.43
C VAL A 66 -8.80 27.95 -16.89
N SER A 67 -7.83 28.72 -16.39
CA SER A 67 -6.40 28.48 -16.65
C SER A 67 -6.04 27.03 -16.30
N ALA A 68 -5.32 26.33 -17.18
CA ALA A 68 -4.83 24.97 -16.91
C ALA A 68 -3.98 24.90 -15.62
N PHE A 69 -3.36 26.02 -15.23
CA PHE A 69 -2.57 26.15 -14.02
C PHE A 69 -3.42 26.28 -12.73
N GLU A 70 -4.65 26.80 -12.84
CA GLU A 70 -5.61 26.89 -11.74
C GLU A 70 -6.51 25.65 -11.65
N ALA A 71 -6.71 24.96 -12.78
CA ALA A 71 -7.50 23.74 -12.87
C ALA A 71 -6.77 22.50 -12.29
N TRP A 72 -5.45 22.57 -12.14
CA TRP A 72 -4.65 21.50 -11.56
C TRP A 72 -4.20 21.92 -10.16
N PRO A 73 -4.61 21.21 -9.09
CA PRO A 73 -4.00 21.46 -7.79
C PRO A 73 -2.50 21.17 -7.93
N VAL A 74 -1.69 22.21 -7.67
CA VAL A 74 -0.28 22.02 -7.36
C VAL A 74 -0.27 21.03 -6.21
N ALA A 75 0.30 19.84 -6.43
CA ALA A 75 0.49 18.87 -5.38
C ALA A 75 1.43 19.52 -4.36
N THR A 76 0.85 20.17 -3.34
CA THR A 76 1.57 20.46 -2.12
C THR A 76 2.06 19.12 -1.62
N GLU A 77 3.37 18.98 -1.45
CA GLU A 77 3.99 17.86 -0.76
C GLU A 77 3.50 17.87 0.69
N GLU A 78 2.25 17.48 0.88
CA GLU A 78 1.76 17.02 2.15
C GLU A 78 2.61 15.80 2.48
N THR A 79 3.53 16.01 3.42
CA THR A 79 4.09 14.94 4.25
C THR A 79 2.96 14.39 5.12
N THR A 80 1.90 13.91 4.48
CA THR A 80 0.89 13.07 5.10
C THR A 80 1.59 11.75 5.37
N ASN A 81 1.31 11.22 6.54
CA ASN A 81 1.66 9.87 6.94
C ASN A 81 1.10 8.91 5.87
N ALA A 82 1.85 8.70 4.79
CA ALA A 82 1.30 8.19 3.55
C ALA A 82 0.84 6.76 3.81
N ALA A 83 -0.47 6.57 3.89
CA ALA A 83 -1.09 5.28 4.07
C ALA A 83 -0.55 4.35 2.97
N VAL A 84 -0.23 3.11 3.36
CA VAL A 84 0.28 2.12 2.41
C VAL A 84 -0.74 1.93 1.30
N ARG A 85 -0.31 2.10 0.05
CA ARG A 85 -1.20 2.03 -1.10
C ARG A 85 -1.26 0.61 -1.66
N LEU A 86 -2.47 0.06 -1.75
CA LEU A 86 -2.73 -1.15 -2.53
C LEU A 86 -2.64 -0.86 -4.03
N ILE A 87 -1.79 -1.60 -4.74
CA ILE A 87 -1.67 -1.57 -6.20
C ILE A 87 -2.78 -2.44 -6.77
N ARG A 88 -3.77 -1.80 -7.39
CA ARG A 88 -4.84 -2.50 -8.11
C ARG A 88 -4.37 -2.83 -9.53
N VAL A 89 -4.23 -4.13 -9.80
CA VAL A 89 -4.00 -4.65 -11.15
C VAL A 89 -5.35 -4.71 -11.87
N GLY A 90 -5.51 -3.83 -12.85
CA GLY A 90 -6.69 -3.77 -13.72
C GLY A 90 -6.28 -4.00 -15.17
N ASP A 91 -7.13 -3.54 -16.08
CA ASP A 91 -6.98 -3.78 -17.52
C ASP A 91 -5.82 -2.98 -18.13
N ASN A 92 -5.32 -1.95 -17.43
CA ASN A 92 -4.14 -1.20 -17.83
C ASN A 92 -2.86 -1.88 -17.32
N THR A 93 -1.84 -1.92 -18.18
CA THR A 93 -0.51 -2.41 -17.79
C THR A 93 0.10 -1.51 -16.71
N ARG A 94 0.64 -2.14 -15.67
CA ARG A 94 1.45 -1.50 -14.63
C ARG A 94 2.93 -1.83 -14.83
N LEU A 95 3.80 -0.87 -14.56
CA LEU A 95 5.25 -1.03 -14.57
C LEU A 95 5.76 -1.03 -13.13
N LEU A 96 6.26 -2.18 -12.69
CA LEU A 96 6.63 -2.41 -11.30
C LEU A 96 8.09 -2.85 -11.20
N VAL A 97 8.81 -2.39 -10.18
CA VAL A 97 10.19 -2.81 -9.91
C VAL A 97 10.22 -3.56 -8.57
N PRO A 98 10.39 -4.90 -8.57
CA PRO A 98 10.59 -5.67 -7.35
C PRO A 98 11.93 -5.30 -6.72
N PHE A 99 11.90 -4.99 -5.43
CA PHE A 99 13.10 -4.70 -4.63
C PHE A 99 13.25 -5.66 -3.44
N THR A 100 12.28 -6.53 -3.22
CA THR A 100 12.27 -7.55 -2.18
C THR A 100 11.54 -8.80 -2.65
N ALA A 101 11.90 -9.95 -2.06
CA ALA A 101 11.12 -11.18 -2.16
C ALA A 101 10.28 -11.44 -0.88
N GLY A 102 10.43 -10.59 0.13
CA GLY A 102 9.65 -10.66 1.36
C GLY A 102 8.21 -10.26 1.13
N VAL A 103 7.28 -11.03 1.70
CA VAL A 103 5.85 -10.74 1.69
C VAL A 103 5.33 -10.61 3.12
N VAL A 104 4.32 -9.77 3.30
CA VAL A 104 3.51 -9.76 4.53
C VAL A 104 2.27 -10.61 4.28
N GLN A 105 2.02 -11.58 5.16
CA GLN A 105 0.81 -12.37 5.10
C GLN A 105 -0.28 -11.75 5.96
N VAL A 106 -1.50 -11.69 5.44
CA VAL A 106 -2.65 -11.15 6.16
C VAL A 106 -3.87 -12.02 5.92
N GLU A 107 -4.52 -12.40 7.01
CA GLU A 107 -5.80 -13.10 6.97
C GLU A 107 -6.92 -12.10 6.72
N THR A 108 -7.79 -12.41 5.76
CA THR A 108 -8.88 -11.52 5.36
C THR A 108 -10.18 -12.28 5.16
N HIS A 109 -11.30 -11.59 5.31
CA HIS A 109 -12.63 -12.05 4.93
C HIS A 109 -13.14 -11.23 3.76
N TRP A 110 -13.94 -11.85 2.90
CA TRP A 110 -14.75 -11.15 1.90
C TRP A 110 -16.22 -11.24 2.31
N PRO A 111 -16.71 -10.33 3.17
CA PRO A 111 -18.11 -10.32 3.55
C PRO A 111 -18.96 -9.80 2.39
N ASP A 112 -20.05 -10.50 2.07
CA ASP A 112 -21.05 -10.02 1.10
C ASP A 112 -22.06 -9.12 1.81
N ILE A 113 -21.62 -7.92 2.18
CA ILE A 113 -22.42 -6.92 2.89
C ILE A 113 -22.45 -5.66 2.04
N ALA A 114 -23.65 -5.15 1.73
CA ALA A 114 -23.80 -4.04 0.77
C ALA A 114 -22.98 -2.79 1.14
N LYS A 115 -22.81 -2.53 2.44
CA LYS A 115 -22.06 -1.40 3.00
C LYS A 115 -20.55 -1.66 3.13
N LEU A 116 -20.08 -2.89 2.99
CA LEU A 116 -18.67 -3.25 3.08
C LEU A 116 -18.19 -3.80 1.74
N ARG A 117 -17.47 -2.96 0.99
CA ARG A 117 -16.86 -3.39 -0.28
C ARG A 117 -15.43 -3.84 -0.05
N GLY A 118 -15.13 -5.06 -0.52
CA GLY A 118 -13.77 -5.59 -0.54
C GLY A 118 -13.39 -6.42 0.69
N SER A 119 -12.14 -6.86 0.71
CA SER A 119 -11.59 -7.66 1.80
C SER A 119 -11.44 -6.82 3.08
N VAL A 120 -11.76 -7.43 4.22
CA VAL A 120 -11.52 -6.88 5.56
C VAL A 120 -10.55 -7.79 6.31
N GLN A 121 -9.71 -7.23 7.18
CA GLN A 121 -8.79 -8.03 7.99
C GLN A 121 -9.57 -8.94 8.95
N CYS A 122 -9.07 -10.17 9.13
CA CYS A 122 -9.50 -11.05 10.20
C CYS A 122 -9.06 -10.48 11.55
N ASN A 123 -9.93 -10.54 12.56
CA ASN A 123 -9.62 -10.12 13.93
C ASN A 123 -8.88 -11.22 14.73
N GLY A 124 -8.53 -12.34 14.10
CA GLY A 124 -7.87 -13.48 14.72
C GLY A 124 -8.82 -14.35 15.55
N SER A 125 -8.34 -14.81 16.71
CA SER A 125 -9.14 -15.62 17.64
C SER A 125 -10.40 -14.88 18.05
N GLY A 126 -11.56 -15.53 17.90
CA GLY A 126 -12.85 -14.90 18.22
C GLY A 126 -13.36 -13.91 17.17
N CYS A 127 -12.74 -13.83 15.97
CA CYS A 127 -13.26 -12.99 14.90
C CYS A 127 -14.72 -13.33 14.60
N LEU A 128 -15.58 -12.30 14.61
CA LEU A 128 -17.01 -12.48 14.42
C LEU A 128 -17.32 -13.10 13.05
N LEU A 129 -16.61 -12.69 12.01
CA LEU A 129 -16.79 -13.22 10.65
C LEU A 129 -16.46 -14.72 10.56
N CYS A 130 -15.40 -15.17 11.24
CA CYS A 130 -15.12 -16.61 11.38
C CYS A 130 -16.27 -17.34 12.07
N ARG A 131 -16.80 -16.78 13.16
CA ARG A 131 -17.85 -17.40 13.99
C ARG A 131 -19.19 -17.49 13.26
N VAL A 132 -19.51 -16.54 12.38
CA VAL A 132 -20.70 -16.60 11.52
C VAL A 132 -20.45 -17.34 10.19
N GLY A 133 -19.31 -18.02 10.04
CA GLY A 133 -19.04 -18.91 8.92
C GLY A 133 -18.52 -18.24 7.64
N ILE A 134 -18.11 -16.97 7.68
CA ILE A 134 -17.48 -16.32 6.52
C ILE A 134 -16.03 -16.78 6.39
N LYS A 135 -15.70 -17.34 5.23
CA LYS A 135 -14.40 -17.94 4.95
C LYS A 135 -13.25 -16.93 5.11
N VAL A 136 -12.23 -17.32 5.86
CA VAL A 136 -10.94 -16.62 5.93
C VAL A 136 -10.05 -17.02 4.75
N THR A 137 -9.34 -16.05 4.20
CA THR A 137 -8.37 -16.24 3.11
C THR A 137 -7.06 -15.56 3.46
N LEU A 138 -5.94 -16.27 3.30
CA LEU A 138 -4.60 -15.75 3.51
C LEU A 138 -4.11 -15.03 2.25
N GLN A 139 -3.93 -13.72 2.31
CA GLN A 139 -3.37 -12.92 1.24
C GLN A 139 -1.87 -12.73 1.45
N SER A 140 -1.10 -12.69 0.35
CA SER A 140 0.30 -12.26 0.38
C SER A 140 0.42 -10.85 -0.18
N LEU A 141 1.04 -9.96 0.59
CA LEU A 141 1.26 -8.56 0.27
C LEU A 141 2.74 -8.36 -0.05
N LEU A 142 3.05 -8.05 -1.30
CA LEU A 142 4.43 -7.82 -1.77
C LEU A 142 4.68 -6.32 -1.91
N PRO A 143 5.57 -5.71 -1.10
CA PRO A 143 6.06 -4.36 -1.34
C PRO A 143 6.79 -4.29 -2.68
N ILE A 144 6.41 -3.32 -3.50
CA ILE A 144 6.96 -3.17 -4.85
C ILE A 144 6.92 -1.71 -5.29
N TYR A 145 7.93 -1.26 -6.02
CA TYR A 145 7.97 0.11 -6.54
C TYR A 145 7.09 0.23 -7.78
N ASP A 146 6.18 1.20 -7.81
CA ASP A 146 5.37 1.53 -8.98
C ASP A 146 6.03 2.69 -9.74
N VAL A 147 6.58 2.40 -10.92
CA VAL A 147 7.33 3.37 -11.73
C VAL A 147 6.44 4.52 -12.19
N THR A 148 5.16 4.24 -12.47
CA THR A 148 4.21 5.24 -12.96
C THR A 148 3.86 6.26 -11.87
N VAL A 149 3.76 5.81 -10.62
CA VAL A 149 3.42 6.66 -9.46
C VAL A 149 4.68 7.17 -8.73
N ARG A 150 5.86 6.62 -9.07
CA ARG A 150 7.15 6.90 -8.44
C ARG A 150 7.17 6.70 -6.92
N ASN A 151 6.43 5.70 -6.44
CA ASN A 151 6.33 5.41 -5.02
C ASN A 151 6.19 3.90 -4.76
N VAL A 152 6.56 3.47 -3.55
CA VAL A 152 6.34 2.10 -3.11
C VAL A 152 4.84 1.89 -2.84
N GLY A 153 4.30 0.82 -3.41
CA GLY A 153 2.99 0.31 -3.08
C GLY A 153 3.07 -1.16 -2.71
N VAL A 154 1.90 -1.77 -2.55
CA VAL A 154 1.78 -3.17 -2.18
C VAL A 154 0.96 -3.89 -3.23
N LEU A 155 1.52 -4.94 -3.82
CA LEU A 155 0.81 -5.85 -4.71
C LEU A 155 0.16 -6.96 -3.88
N GLU A 156 -1.17 -7.06 -3.94
CA GLU A 156 -1.92 -8.22 -3.40
C GLU A 156 -1.74 -9.42 -4.33
N ILE A 157 -1.36 -10.55 -3.74
CA ILE A 157 -1.20 -11.83 -4.40
C ILE A 157 -2.11 -12.82 -3.67
N ARG A 158 -3.19 -13.20 -4.36
CA ARG A 158 -4.15 -14.19 -3.85
C ARG A 158 -3.58 -15.60 -3.87
N PRO A 159 -4.00 -16.50 -2.95
CA PRO A 159 -3.52 -17.88 -2.88
C PRO A 159 -4.16 -18.78 -3.97
N ASP A 160 -4.18 -18.32 -5.21
CA ASP A 160 -4.75 -19.04 -6.35
C ASP A 160 -3.62 -19.62 -7.21
N SER A 161 -3.68 -20.93 -7.45
CA SER A 161 -2.64 -21.68 -8.18
C SER A 161 -3.07 -22.11 -9.59
N ARG A 162 -4.28 -21.73 -10.02
CA ARG A 162 -4.77 -22.04 -11.37
C ARG A 162 -3.88 -21.41 -12.46
N PRO A 163 -3.83 -22.00 -13.67
CA PRO A 163 -3.23 -21.35 -14.82
C PRO A 163 -3.82 -19.95 -15.05
N GLY A 164 -2.96 -18.97 -15.38
CA GLY A 164 -3.38 -17.57 -15.58
C GLY A 164 -3.45 -16.73 -14.29
N ALA A 165 -3.52 -17.34 -13.11
CA ALA A 165 -3.49 -16.58 -11.85
C ALA A 165 -2.15 -15.87 -11.64
N LEU A 166 -2.18 -14.84 -10.79
CA LEU A 166 -1.02 -14.00 -10.52
C LEU A 166 0.07 -14.72 -9.70
N LEU A 167 -0.30 -15.55 -8.72
CA LEU A 167 0.66 -16.16 -7.79
C LEU A 167 1.71 -17.06 -8.48
N PRO A 168 1.35 -18.00 -9.39
CA PRO A 168 2.36 -18.80 -10.08
C PRO A 168 3.37 -17.96 -10.86
N GLN A 169 2.91 -16.88 -11.49
CA GLN A 169 3.73 -15.97 -12.29
C GLN A 169 4.66 -15.12 -11.42
N VAL A 170 4.14 -14.54 -10.34
CA VAL A 170 4.94 -13.77 -9.37
C VAL A 170 5.99 -14.66 -8.71
N ARG A 171 5.64 -15.91 -8.36
CA ARG A 171 6.59 -16.86 -7.78
C ARG A 171 7.77 -17.11 -8.71
N GLU A 172 7.51 -17.28 -10.00
CA GLU A 172 8.58 -17.49 -10.99
C GLU A 172 9.43 -16.24 -11.20
N MET A 173 8.80 -15.07 -11.28
CA MET A 173 9.50 -13.78 -11.33
C MET A 173 10.41 -13.59 -10.10
N LEU A 174 9.93 -13.89 -8.89
CA LEU A 174 10.72 -13.75 -7.67
C LEU A 174 11.90 -14.74 -7.60
N LYS A 175 11.75 -15.98 -8.09
CA LYS A 175 12.90 -16.89 -8.23
C LYS A 175 13.96 -16.29 -9.14
N HIS A 176 13.55 -15.70 -10.27
CA HIS A 176 14.46 -15.05 -11.19
C HIS A 176 15.16 -13.85 -10.54
N PHE A 177 14.39 -12.96 -9.89
CA PHE A 177 14.88 -11.82 -9.12
C PHE A 177 15.94 -12.22 -8.10
N MET A 178 15.70 -13.26 -7.29
CA MET A 178 16.66 -13.73 -6.28
C MET A 178 17.92 -14.36 -6.89
N SER A 179 17.85 -14.91 -8.11
CA SER A 179 18.98 -15.55 -8.78
C SER A 179 19.91 -14.58 -9.52
N ARG A 180 19.46 -13.34 -9.76
CA ARG A 180 20.14 -12.34 -10.58
C ARG A 180 20.56 -11.15 -9.71
N LYS A 181 21.64 -10.47 -10.10
CA LYS A 181 22.10 -9.23 -9.44
C LYS A 181 21.52 -7.96 -10.05
N ASN A 182 20.80 -8.06 -11.17
CA ASN A 182 20.32 -6.88 -11.90
C ASN A 182 18.85 -6.60 -11.57
N PRO A 183 18.46 -5.32 -11.37
CA PRO A 183 17.07 -4.95 -11.18
C PRO A 183 16.23 -5.32 -12.41
N LEU A 184 14.96 -5.63 -12.16
CA LEU A 184 13.98 -6.00 -13.17
C LEU A 184 12.90 -4.94 -13.25
N VAL A 185 12.34 -4.74 -14.43
CA VAL A 185 11.01 -4.12 -14.58
C VAL A 185 10.01 -5.22 -14.94
N VAL A 186 8.91 -5.25 -14.20
CA VAL A 186 7.80 -6.19 -14.33
C VAL A 186 6.63 -5.43 -14.94
N THR A 187 6.10 -5.95 -16.05
CA THR A 187 4.79 -5.53 -16.55
C THR A 187 3.73 -6.46 -15.99
N VAL A 188 2.65 -5.90 -15.46
CA VAL A 188 1.50 -6.70 -14.99
C VAL A 188 0.18 -6.08 -15.45
N GLN A 189 -0.70 -6.92 -15.96
CA GLN A 189 -2.02 -6.53 -16.46
C GLN A 189 -3.04 -7.61 -16.16
N LYS A 190 -4.29 -7.22 -15.88
CA LYS A 190 -5.43 -8.14 -15.83
C LYS A 190 -5.94 -8.36 -17.25
N THR A 191 -5.98 -9.62 -17.70
CA THR A 191 -6.40 -9.99 -19.05
C THR A 191 -7.83 -10.55 -19.10
N ALA A 192 -8.30 -11.11 -17.99
CA ALA A 192 -9.70 -11.53 -17.80
C ALA A 192 -10.07 -11.46 -16.31
N ALA A 193 -11.30 -11.84 -15.93
CA ALA A 193 -11.82 -11.68 -14.57
C ALA A 193 -10.87 -12.15 -13.44
N TYR A 194 -10.09 -13.21 -13.70
CA TYR A 194 -9.10 -13.77 -12.76
C TYR A 194 -7.76 -14.14 -13.43
N ASP A 195 -7.57 -13.74 -14.69
CA ASP A 195 -6.35 -14.03 -15.43
C ASP A 195 -5.49 -12.78 -15.56
N TYR A 196 -4.18 -12.99 -15.47
CA TYR A 196 -3.18 -11.94 -15.50
C TYR A 196 -2.09 -12.29 -16.50
N SER A 197 -1.52 -11.26 -17.12
CA SER A 197 -0.26 -11.35 -17.86
C SER A 197 0.81 -10.65 -17.04
N LEU A 198 1.89 -11.38 -16.71
CA LEU A 198 3.06 -10.86 -16.04
C LEU A 198 4.30 -11.19 -16.85
N ASN A 199 5.03 -10.17 -17.29
CA ASN A 199 6.31 -10.32 -17.98
C ASN A 199 7.38 -9.50 -17.26
N TRP A 200 8.64 -9.84 -17.45
CA TRP A 200 9.74 -9.07 -16.89
C TRP A 200 10.94 -9.03 -17.82
N VAL A 201 11.65 -7.91 -17.78
CA VAL A 201 12.90 -7.68 -18.51
C VAL A 201 13.88 -6.97 -17.57
N PRO A 202 15.20 -6.98 -17.87
CA PRO A 202 16.15 -6.15 -17.14
C PRO A 202 15.72 -4.68 -17.14
N LEU A 203 15.85 -4.01 -15.99
CA LEU A 203 15.59 -2.57 -15.90
C LEU A 203 16.56 -1.82 -16.83
N PRO A 204 16.08 -0.98 -17.76
CA PRO A 204 16.95 -0.25 -18.67
C PRO A 204 17.93 0.67 -17.94
N PRO A 205 19.16 0.87 -18.45
CA PRO A 205 20.09 1.83 -17.88
C PRO A 205 19.48 3.24 -17.81
N GLY A 206 19.60 3.90 -16.66
CA GLY A 206 19.06 5.24 -16.43
C GLY A 206 17.55 5.30 -16.13
N ALA A 207 16.85 4.16 -16.14
CA ALA A 207 15.49 4.11 -15.61
C ALA A 207 15.50 4.29 -14.09
N ASP A 208 14.46 4.93 -13.56
CA ASP A 208 14.27 5.11 -12.13
C ASP A 208 13.92 3.76 -11.47
N ASP A 209 14.82 3.30 -10.59
CA ASP A 209 14.68 2.07 -9.82
C ASP A 209 13.94 2.28 -8.49
N GLY A 210 13.60 3.52 -8.17
CA GLY A 210 12.90 3.89 -6.95
C GLY A 210 13.76 3.89 -5.69
N ALA A 211 15.10 3.86 -5.78
CA ALA A 211 16.00 3.71 -4.63
C ALA A 211 15.66 4.64 -3.45
N SER A 212 15.37 5.92 -3.73
CA SER A 212 14.99 6.89 -2.70
C SER A 212 13.68 6.52 -1.99
N SER A 213 12.64 6.19 -2.75
CA SER A 213 11.33 5.81 -2.22
C SER A 213 11.38 4.48 -1.46
N ILE A 214 12.17 3.51 -1.97
CA ILE A 214 12.40 2.22 -1.34
C ILE A 214 13.11 2.40 0.01
N ARG A 215 14.14 3.25 0.07
CA ARG A 215 14.86 3.55 1.32
C ARG A 215 13.91 4.16 2.37
N ILE A 216 13.13 5.17 1.99
CA ILE A 216 12.17 5.81 2.92
C ILE A 216 11.13 4.79 3.40
N PHE A 217 10.60 3.96 2.50
CA PHE A 217 9.66 2.90 2.86
C PHE A 217 10.27 1.91 3.87
N GLY A 218 11.51 1.45 3.62
CA GLY A 218 12.23 0.55 4.50
C GLY A 218 12.47 1.14 5.89
N GLU A 219 12.98 2.38 5.96
CA GLU A 219 13.22 3.09 7.23
C GLU A 219 11.93 3.24 8.06
N ARG A 220 10.80 3.57 7.43
CA ARG A 220 9.50 3.69 8.12
C ARG A 220 8.94 2.34 8.57
N PHE A 221 9.09 1.30 7.74
CA PHE A 221 8.68 -0.06 8.08
C PHE A 221 9.47 -0.60 9.28
N GLU A 222 10.80 -0.41 9.29
CA GLU A 222 11.67 -0.84 10.40
C GLU A 222 11.35 -0.12 11.72
N LYS A 223 10.96 1.16 11.66
CA LYS A 223 10.52 1.94 12.83
C LYS A 223 9.11 1.61 13.32
N GLY A 224 8.35 0.77 12.59
CA GLY A 224 6.94 0.49 12.89
C GLY A 224 6.00 1.65 12.58
N GLU A 225 6.46 2.66 11.84
CA GLU A 225 5.66 3.81 11.39
C GLU A 225 4.79 3.47 10.17
N LEU A 226 4.95 2.27 9.62
CA LEU A 226 4.24 1.76 8.45
C LEU A 226 3.79 0.33 8.71
N ASP A 227 2.48 0.09 8.65
CA ASP A 227 1.89 -1.26 8.65
C ASP A 227 1.43 -1.62 7.23
N ILE A 228 2.07 -2.61 6.62
CA ILE A 228 1.71 -3.10 5.27
C ILE A 228 0.28 -3.66 5.25
N ALA A 229 -0.19 -4.29 6.33
CA ALA A 229 -1.51 -4.90 6.38
C ALA A 229 -2.63 -3.84 6.36
N SER A 230 -2.33 -2.58 6.71
CA SER A 230 -3.28 -1.45 6.71
C SER A 230 -3.94 -1.16 5.36
N VAL A 231 -3.45 -1.76 4.26
CA VAL A 231 -4.14 -1.75 2.95
C VAL A 231 -5.54 -2.36 3.01
N TYR A 232 -5.79 -3.24 3.97
CA TYR A 232 -7.12 -3.77 4.27
C TYR A 232 -7.69 -3.09 5.50
N GLN A 233 -8.97 -2.70 5.43
CA GLN A 233 -9.67 -2.18 6.59
C GLN A 233 -9.80 -3.26 7.67
N ARG A 234 -9.61 -2.87 8.94
CA ARG A 234 -9.90 -3.69 10.11
C ARG A 234 -11.15 -3.13 10.78
N ILE A 235 -12.15 -3.98 10.97
CA ILE A 235 -13.45 -3.62 11.55
C ILE A 235 -13.63 -4.44 12.82
N THR A 236 -13.95 -3.79 13.94
CA THR A 236 -14.11 -4.47 15.23
C THR A 236 -15.33 -5.40 15.22
N ASN A 237 -15.34 -6.40 16.09
CA ASN A 237 -16.47 -7.32 16.20
C ASN A 237 -17.77 -6.59 16.58
N GLU A 238 -17.68 -5.54 17.42
CA GLU A 238 -18.81 -4.71 17.83
C GLU A 238 -19.42 -3.99 16.64
N LEU A 239 -18.58 -3.36 15.81
CA LEU A 239 -19.06 -2.68 14.61
C LEU A 239 -19.58 -3.68 13.58
N LEU A 240 -18.92 -4.83 13.42
CA LEU A 240 -19.40 -5.91 12.54
C LEU A 240 -20.79 -6.41 12.93
N ALA A 241 -21.08 -6.51 14.23
CA ALA A 241 -22.39 -6.93 14.72
C ALA A 241 -23.51 -5.92 14.44
N THR A 242 -23.19 -4.67 14.09
CA THR A 242 -24.20 -3.67 13.70
C THR A 242 -24.71 -3.83 12.27
N TYR A 243 -24.02 -4.63 11.43
CA TYR A 243 -24.51 -4.90 10.07
C TYR A 243 -25.67 -5.90 10.11
N PRO A 244 -26.84 -5.58 9.50
CA PRO A 244 -28.03 -6.43 9.57
C PRO A 244 -27.79 -7.88 9.15
N GLU A 245 -26.98 -8.10 8.12
CA GLU A 245 -26.66 -9.42 7.58
C GLU A 245 -25.85 -10.26 8.56
N ILE A 246 -24.92 -9.63 9.29
CA ILE A 246 -24.13 -10.29 10.34
C ILE A 246 -24.98 -10.53 11.58
N ALA A 247 -25.76 -9.54 12.03
CA ALA A 247 -26.67 -9.68 13.16
C ALA A 247 -27.68 -10.81 12.97
N ALA A 248 -28.25 -10.93 11.76
CA ALA A 248 -29.13 -12.04 11.40
C ALA A 248 -28.41 -13.39 11.50
N SER A 249 -27.20 -13.49 10.97
CA SER A 249 -26.37 -14.69 11.04
C SER A 249 -26.03 -15.06 12.50
N MET A 250 -25.70 -14.07 13.33
CA MET A 250 -25.44 -14.26 14.76
C MET A 250 -26.64 -14.86 15.48
N ASN A 251 -27.84 -14.32 15.23
CA ASN A 251 -29.08 -14.80 15.86
C ASN A 251 -29.40 -16.24 15.48
N VAL A 252 -29.26 -16.60 14.20
CA VAL A 252 -29.52 -17.97 13.72
C VAL A 252 -28.50 -18.96 14.27
N LEU A 253 -27.23 -18.55 14.37
CA LEU A 253 -26.12 -19.42 14.80
C LEU A 253 -25.87 -19.41 16.31
N GLY A 254 -26.61 -18.61 17.09
CA GLY A 254 -26.41 -18.47 18.54
C GLY A 254 -25.06 -17.84 18.92
N VAL A 255 -24.49 -17.00 18.05
CA VAL A 255 -23.20 -16.33 18.26
C VAL A 255 -23.39 -15.01 19.02
N GLN A 256 -22.67 -14.85 20.13
CA GLN A 256 -22.60 -13.60 20.90
C GLN A 256 -21.26 -12.92 20.69
N ILE A 257 -21.15 -11.60 20.90
CA ILE A 257 -19.86 -10.89 20.77
C ILE A 257 -18.89 -11.36 21.85
#